data_AF-A0A382ERT2-F1
#
_entry.id   AF-A0A382ERT2-F1
#
_cell.length_a   1.000
_cell.length_b   1.000
_cell.length_c   1.000
_cell.angle_alpha   90.00
_cell.angle_beta   90.00
_cell.angle_gamma   90.00
#
_symmetry.space_group_name_H-M   'P 1'
#
loop_
_entity.id
_entity.type
_entity.pdbx_description
1 polymer ?
#
loop_
_entity_poly.entity_id
_entity_poly.type
_entity_poly.pdbx_seq_one_letter_code
_entity_poly.pdbx_strand_id
1 'polypeptide(L)'
;MQLIHSFSNFSAMFRHFTYLILWVLPLFASVTKTILKDNPNEFVIRIDIDAVTEANLFPTRIKLGLPSLQLPETNVLFQNKSPIPFMSIQSTEQSFEWSNQQEMQNLETGTLRISPLANSEEYFKTILVTIRFDGQRQSYRQPNKSESLLLENNIINWNTAQHWIKIDQRQARRITEYPIGRWVNFLIDDDGMASITYESLSSIIDDLSSVDPRSFSIFMSNELGRARTQALNQTIPENLMEIGIMVDGENDGSFDSGDKIIFYGRGSSGFDVIGSNVEWHQNVYFTENSCWLLIPDDEEVQGKRIDPADQPTTGTLMEYGISSFHHETDLINLEASGTRWVGSPVLAGGSQAIITSLPSPKSGVDVSVKAHLLGHSLSETSNANHMISLHHGS
;
A
#
# COMPACT_ATOMS: atom_id res chain seq x y z
N MET A 1 -0.23 41.42 7.74
CA MET A 1 -0.11 39.95 7.93
C MET A 1 -1.34 39.51 8.71
N GLN A 2 -2.44 39.30 7.99
CA GLN A 2 -3.76 39.02 8.57
C GLN A 2 -3.99 37.52 8.53
N LEU A 3 -3.99 36.92 9.71
CA LEU A 3 -4.45 35.55 9.96
C LEU A 3 -5.94 35.47 9.63
N ILE A 4 -6.27 34.71 8.59
CA ILE A 4 -7.66 34.34 8.30
C ILE A 4 -7.96 33.07 9.10
N HIS A 5 -8.54 33.26 10.28
CA HIS A 5 -9.27 32.21 10.98
C HIS A 5 -10.62 32.02 10.28
N SER A 6 -10.90 30.81 9.78
CA SER A 6 -12.24 30.45 9.33
C SER A 6 -13.12 30.19 10.55
N PHE A 7 -14.02 31.12 10.84
CA PHE A 7 -15.15 30.86 11.72
C PHE A 7 -16.21 30.09 10.93
N SER A 8 -16.43 28.84 11.32
CA SER A 8 -17.58 28.04 10.87
C SER A 8 -18.86 28.61 11.48
N ASN A 9 -19.69 29.24 10.65
CA ASN A 9 -21.04 29.66 11.01
C ASN A 9 -21.95 28.44 11.17
N PHE A 10 -22.24 28.06 12.42
CA PHE A 10 -23.30 27.12 12.74
C PHE A 10 -24.60 27.91 12.93
N SER A 11 -25.42 28.02 11.88
CA SER A 11 -26.78 28.54 12.02
C SER A 11 -27.72 27.44 12.48
N ALA A 12 -28.48 27.76 13.52
CA ALA A 12 -29.48 26.91 14.12
C ALA A 12 -30.53 26.46 13.10
N MET A 13 -30.76 25.15 12.98
CA MET A 13 -31.96 24.61 12.34
C MET A 13 -32.81 23.80 13.33
N PHE A 14 -34.09 24.13 13.27
CA PHE A 14 -35.22 23.70 14.07
C PHE A 14 -35.34 22.19 14.29
N ARG A 15 -35.73 21.84 15.53
CA ARG A 15 -36.29 20.55 15.97
C ARG A 15 -37.42 20.10 15.04
N HIS A 16 -37.21 19.01 14.31
CA HIS A 16 -38.25 18.06 13.93
C HIS A 16 -37.74 16.65 14.27
N PHE A 17 -38.18 16.12 15.41
CA PHE A 17 -37.88 14.76 15.83
C PHE A 17 -38.88 13.82 15.14
N THR A 18 -38.58 13.39 13.93
CA THR A 18 -39.26 12.26 13.29
C THR A 18 -38.67 10.98 13.87
N TYR A 19 -39.40 10.32 14.77
CA TYR A 19 -39.07 8.97 15.21
C TYR A 19 -39.28 8.00 14.03
N LEU A 20 -38.20 7.73 13.30
CA LEU A 20 -38.18 6.68 12.30
C LEU A 20 -37.96 5.35 13.02
N ILE A 21 -39.06 4.68 13.38
CA ILE A 21 -39.03 3.30 13.87
C ILE A 21 -38.62 2.42 12.69
N LEU A 22 -37.31 2.19 12.54
CA LEU A 22 -36.78 1.11 11.73
C LEU A 22 -37.21 -0.20 12.40
N TRP A 23 -38.26 -0.81 11.87
CA TRP A 23 -38.52 -2.22 12.10
C TRP A 23 -37.35 -3.00 11.51
N VAL A 24 -36.36 -3.30 12.34
CA VAL A 24 -35.35 -4.31 12.03
C VAL A 24 -36.08 -5.65 12.09
N LEU A 25 -36.73 -6.01 10.99
CA LEU A 25 -37.10 -7.40 10.78
C LEU A 25 -35.80 -8.20 10.84
N PRO A 26 -35.70 -9.25 11.66
CA PRO A 26 -34.54 -10.13 11.62
C PRO A 26 -34.48 -10.71 10.20
N LEU A 27 -33.55 -10.21 9.40
CA LEU A 27 -33.16 -10.82 8.14
C LEU A 27 -32.46 -12.13 8.51
N PHE A 28 -33.24 -13.19 8.70
CA PHE A 28 -32.67 -14.52 8.83
C PHE A 28 -31.95 -14.83 7.51
N ALA A 29 -30.67 -15.16 7.61
CA ALA A 29 -29.91 -15.61 6.45
C ALA A 29 -30.60 -16.88 5.91
N SER A 30 -31.06 -16.83 4.66
CA SER A 30 -31.76 -17.96 4.03
C SER A 30 -30.81 -19.14 3.72
N VAL A 31 -29.49 -18.89 3.75
CA VAL A 31 -28.45 -19.92 3.76
C VAL A 31 -27.70 -19.83 5.08
N THR A 32 -27.74 -20.89 5.89
CA THR A 32 -27.04 -20.97 7.18
C THR A 32 -25.97 -22.05 7.15
N LYS A 33 -24.83 -21.79 7.80
CA LYS A 33 -23.68 -22.69 7.89
C LYS A 33 -23.43 -23.00 9.35
N THR A 34 -23.48 -24.27 9.71
CA THR A 34 -23.26 -24.74 11.10
C THR A 34 -22.09 -25.71 11.12
N ILE A 35 -21.02 -25.33 11.84
CA ILE A 35 -19.87 -26.21 12.06
C ILE A 35 -20.27 -27.24 13.11
N LEU A 36 -20.29 -28.51 12.73
CA LEU A 36 -20.62 -29.63 13.62
C LEU A 36 -19.36 -30.22 14.27
N LYS A 37 -18.22 -30.18 13.55
CA LYS A 37 -16.94 -30.71 14.03
C LYS A 37 -15.79 -29.94 13.38
N ASP A 38 -14.82 -29.56 14.19
CA ASP A 38 -13.56 -28.94 13.75
C ASP A 38 -12.43 -29.51 14.60
N ASN A 39 -11.72 -30.50 14.07
CA ASN A 39 -10.56 -31.09 14.72
C ASN A 39 -9.51 -31.58 13.70
N PRO A 40 -8.31 -31.99 14.13
CA PRO A 40 -7.20 -32.32 13.23
C PRO A 40 -7.45 -33.46 12.23
N ASN A 41 -8.43 -34.32 12.46
CA ASN A 41 -8.71 -35.47 11.61
C ASN A 41 -9.90 -35.24 10.69
N GLU A 42 -10.88 -34.46 11.12
CA GLU A 42 -12.15 -34.32 10.42
C GLU A 42 -12.79 -32.95 10.67
N PHE A 43 -13.26 -32.34 9.60
CA PHE A 43 -14.12 -31.17 9.62
C PHE A 43 -15.50 -31.52 9.06
N VAL A 44 -16.56 -31.17 9.80
CA VAL A 44 -17.94 -31.43 9.42
C VAL A 44 -18.74 -30.14 9.49
N ILE A 45 -19.38 -29.80 8.38
CA ILE A 45 -20.25 -28.62 8.27
C ILE A 45 -21.58 -29.00 7.64
N ARG A 46 -22.65 -28.45 8.22
CA ARG A 46 -24.02 -28.55 7.69
C ARG A 46 -24.42 -27.19 7.12
N ILE A 47 -24.91 -27.21 5.89
CA ILE A 47 -25.44 -26.05 5.18
C ILE A 47 -26.95 -26.27 5.05
N ASP A 48 -27.75 -25.38 5.61
CA ASP A 48 -29.20 -25.37 5.41
C ASP A 48 -29.61 -24.21 4.52
N ILE A 49 -30.48 -24.49 3.57
CA ILE A 49 -30.91 -23.58 2.52
C ILE A 49 -32.43 -23.56 2.49
N ASP A 50 -32.98 -22.36 2.62
CA ASP A 50 -34.40 -22.09 2.36
C ASP A 50 -34.50 -21.15 1.17
N ALA A 51 -34.71 -21.69 -0.03
CA ALA A 51 -34.61 -20.92 -1.26
C ALA A 51 -35.79 -19.94 -1.42
N VAL A 52 -35.60 -18.68 -1.03
CA VAL A 52 -36.58 -17.59 -1.21
C VAL A 52 -36.29 -16.79 -2.49
N THR A 53 -35.03 -16.73 -2.89
CA THR A 53 -34.53 -15.97 -4.04
C THR A 53 -33.46 -16.76 -4.81
N GLU A 54 -33.22 -16.39 -6.07
CA GLU A 54 -32.14 -16.95 -6.91
C GLU A 54 -30.76 -16.89 -6.22
N ALA A 55 -30.53 -15.82 -5.43
CA ALA A 55 -29.30 -15.63 -4.65
C ALA A 55 -28.99 -16.79 -3.69
N ASN A 56 -30.03 -17.47 -3.18
CA ASN A 56 -29.90 -18.55 -2.21
C ASN A 56 -29.51 -19.88 -2.85
N LEU A 57 -29.66 -20.00 -4.17
CA LEU A 57 -29.28 -21.19 -4.94
C LEU A 57 -27.86 -21.10 -5.49
N PHE A 58 -27.17 -19.96 -5.35
CA PHE A 58 -25.78 -19.88 -5.77
C PHE A 58 -24.91 -20.85 -4.97
N PRO A 59 -23.92 -21.48 -5.64
CA PRO A 59 -22.99 -22.39 -5.00
C PRO A 59 -22.31 -21.78 -3.77
N THR A 60 -22.35 -22.53 -2.67
CA THR A 60 -21.68 -22.12 -1.44
C THR A 60 -20.18 -22.35 -1.58
N ARG A 61 -19.39 -21.29 -1.36
CA ARG A 61 -17.93 -21.37 -1.25
C ARG A 61 -17.50 -21.40 0.22
N ILE A 62 -16.61 -22.32 0.54
CA ILE A 62 -16.05 -22.50 1.88
C ILE A 62 -14.53 -22.62 1.74
N LYS A 63 -13.81 -21.69 2.37
CA LYS A 63 -12.35 -21.72 2.39
C LYS A 63 -11.86 -22.43 3.65
N LEU A 64 -11.04 -23.44 3.46
CA LEU A 64 -10.47 -24.26 4.52
C LEU A 64 -8.94 -24.11 4.54
N GLY A 65 -8.37 -24.15 5.74
CA GLY A 65 -6.97 -24.46 5.95
C GLY A 65 -6.79 -25.98 5.86
N LEU A 66 -5.67 -26.39 5.28
CA LEU A 66 -5.32 -27.79 5.03
C LEU A 66 -3.97 -28.08 5.73
N PRO A 67 -3.76 -29.30 6.24
CA PRO A 67 -2.47 -29.68 6.82
C PRO A 67 -1.37 -29.84 5.77
N SER A 68 -1.73 -30.10 4.51
CA SER A 68 -0.79 -30.36 3.42
C SER A 68 -1.34 -29.84 2.08
N LEU A 69 -0.50 -29.89 1.04
CA LEU A 69 -0.91 -29.60 -0.35
C LEU A 69 -1.77 -30.74 -0.94
N GLN A 70 -1.98 -31.86 -0.24
CA GLN A 70 -2.88 -32.89 -0.72
C GLN A 70 -4.31 -32.50 -0.41
N LEU A 71 -5.20 -32.53 -1.41
CA LEU A 71 -6.62 -32.30 -1.18
C LEU A 71 -7.19 -33.43 -0.30
N PRO A 72 -7.97 -33.09 0.74
CA PRO A 72 -8.53 -34.06 1.67
C PRO A 72 -9.62 -34.92 1.02
N GLU A 73 -9.93 -36.06 1.65
CA GLU A 73 -11.09 -36.87 1.25
C GLU A 73 -12.37 -36.11 1.62
N THR A 74 -13.18 -35.77 0.63
CA THR A 74 -14.43 -35.02 0.82
C THR A 74 -15.62 -35.89 0.47
N ASN A 75 -16.54 -36.07 1.42
CA ASN A 75 -17.84 -36.69 1.22
C ASN A 75 -18.94 -35.63 1.41
N VAL A 76 -19.84 -35.52 0.43
CA VAL A 76 -20.96 -34.56 0.46
C VAL A 76 -22.26 -35.33 0.39
N LEU A 77 -23.09 -35.19 1.42
CA LEU A 77 -24.42 -35.79 1.49
C LEU A 77 -25.48 -34.72 1.26
N PHE A 78 -26.21 -34.87 0.16
CA PHE A 78 -27.30 -34.00 -0.23
C PHE A 78 -28.64 -34.57 0.29
N GLN A 79 -29.41 -33.76 1.01
CA GLN A 79 -30.61 -34.20 1.71
C GLN A 79 -31.79 -33.23 1.48
N ASN A 80 -33.00 -33.72 1.75
CA ASN A 80 -34.22 -32.91 1.75
C ASN A 80 -34.44 -32.17 0.43
N LYS A 81 -34.54 -32.93 -0.67
CA LYS A 81 -34.83 -32.39 -2.00
C LYS A 81 -36.16 -31.63 -1.98
N SER A 82 -36.20 -30.46 -2.61
CA SER A 82 -37.37 -29.58 -2.67
C SER A 82 -37.46 -28.89 -4.02
N PRO A 83 -38.68 -28.63 -4.54
CA PRO A 83 -38.84 -27.78 -5.72
C PRO A 83 -38.38 -26.36 -5.43
N ILE A 84 -37.85 -25.69 -6.45
CA ILE A 84 -37.51 -24.28 -6.43
C ILE A 84 -38.81 -23.47 -6.55
N PRO A 85 -39.11 -22.52 -5.63
CA PRO A 85 -40.38 -21.80 -5.63
C PRO A 85 -40.46 -20.65 -6.65
N PHE A 86 -39.47 -20.51 -7.51
CA PHE A 86 -39.35 -19.47 -8.54
C PHE A 86 -38.68 -20.03 -9.81
N MET A 87 -38.76 -19.28 -10.91
CA MET A 87 -38.03 -19.64 -12.14
C MET A 87 -36.54 -19.39 -11.95
N SER A 88 -35.73 -20.45 -11.90
CA SER A 88 -34.27 -20.33 -11.83
C SER A 88 -33.66 -20.24 -13.23
N ILE A 89 -32.59 -19.46 -13.34
CA ILE A 89 -31.79 -19.34 -14.56
C ILE A 89 -30.49 -20.16 -14.47
N GLN A 90 -30.21 -20.74 -13.30
CA GLN A 90 -29.04 -21.58 -13.06
C GLN A 90 -29.26 -22.99 -13.63
N SER A 91 -28.25 -23.51 -14.32
CA SER A 91 -28.22 -24.90 -14.77
C SER A 91 -27.44 -25.77 -13.79
N THR A 92 -27.60 -27.09 -13.92
CA THR A 92 -26.86 -28.03 -13.08
C THR A 92 -25.38 -27.97 -13.40
N GLU A 93 -24.58 -27.65 -12.38
CA GLU A 93 -23.13 -27.82 -12.38
C GLU A 93 -22.72 -29.04 -11.54
N GLN A 94 -21.43 -29.39 -11.58
CA GLN A 94 -20.84 -30.40 -10.70
C GLN A 94 -21.31 -30.20 -9.24
N SER A 95 -21.67 -31.31 -8.57
CA SER A 95 -22.23 -31.25 -7.21
C SER A 95 -21.30 -30.56 -6.22
N PHE A 96 -19.98 -30.79 -6.34
CA PHE A 96 -18.95 -30.02 -5.64
C PHE A 96 -17.61 -30.05 -6.41
N GLU A 97 -16.76 -29.07 -6.14
CA GLU A 97 -15.40 -28.99 -6.66
C GLU A 97 -14.46 -28.27 -5.69
N TRP A 98 -13.18 -28.65 -5.70
CA TRP A 98 -12.11 -27.90 -5.03
C TRP A 98 -11.47 -26.91 -6.00
N SER A 99 -11.17 -25.72 -5.52
CA SER A 99 -10.56 -24.63 -6.31
C SER A 99 -9.66 -23.76 -5.43
N ASN A 100 -8.91 -22.83 -6.04
CA ASN A 100 -8.08 -21.84 -5.35
C ASN A 100 -7.14 -22.45 -4.30
N GLN A 101 -6.47 -23.54 -4.65
CA GLN A 101 -5.49 -24.17 -3.78
C GLN A 101 -4.19 -23.35 -3.80
N GLN A 102 -3.77 -22.87 -2.63
CA GLN A 102 -2.62 -21.98 -2.49
C GLN A 102 -2.12 -21.95 -1.04
N GLU A 103 -0.88 -21.52 -0.86
CA GLU A 103 -0.32 -21.19 0.44
C GLU A 103 -0.61 -19.73 0.79
N MET A 104 -1.26 -19.49 1.93
CA MET A 104 -1.52 -18.16 2.48
C MET A 104 -0.85 -18.02 3.83
N GLN A 105 0.15 -17.14 3.94
CA GLN A 105 0.86 -16.90 5.20
C GLN A 105 1.35 -18.20 5.84
N ASN A 106 2.02 -19.05 5.06
CA ASN A 106 2.52 -20.37 5.47
C ASN A 106 1.45 -21.42 5.82
N LEU A 107 0.16 -21.16 5.56
CA LEU A 107 -0.93 -22.14 5.68
C LEU A 107 -1.37 -22.61 4.30
N GLU A 108 -1.45 -23.92 4.08
CA GLU A 108 -2.10 -24.44 2.86
C GLU A 108 -3.61 -24.20 2.94
N THR A 109 -4.20 -23.74 1.86
CA THR A 109 -5.64 -23.44 1.81
C THR A 109 -6.26 -23.98 0.54
N GLY A 110 -7.56 -24.30 0.62
CA GLY A 110 -8.38 -24.69 -0.52
C GLY A 110 -9.81 -24.17 -0.37
N THR A 111 -10.46 -23.88 -1.49
CA THR A 111 -11.87 -23.46 -1.50
C THR A 111 -12.74 -24.57 -2.05
N LEU A 112 -13.61 -25.12 -1.19
CA LEU A 112 -14.64 -26.06 -1.58
C LEU A 112 -15.87 -25.29 -2.06
N ARG A 113 -16.27 -25.51 -3.31
CA ARG A 113 -17.49 -24.97 -3.92
C ARG A 113 -18.52 -26.08 -4.04
N ILE A 114 -19.75 -25.82 -3.58
CA ILE A 114 -20.81 -26.83 -3.50
C ILE A 114 -22.09 -26.24 -4.08
N SER A 115 -22.64 -26.88 -5.10
CA SER A 115 -23.91 -26.48 -5.69
C SER A 115 -25.07 -27.10 -4.91
N PRO A 116 -26.10 -26.32 -4.52
CA PRO A 116 -27.28 -26.87 -3.89
C PRO A 116 -28.30 -27.44 -4.88
N LEU A 117 -28.11 -27.22 -6.19
CA LEU A 117 -29.03 -27.64 -7.22
C LEU A 117 -28.96 -29.15 -7.46
N ALA A 118 -30.12 -29.78 -7.57
CA ALA A 118 -30.24 -31.16 -8.01
C ALA A 118 -30.48 -31.27 -9.51
N ASN A 119 -31.25 -30.31 -10.06
CA ASN A 119 -31.55 -30.10 -11.48
C ASN A 119 -32.02 -28.65 -11.66
N SER A 120 -32.58 -28.30 -12.81
CA SER A 120 -33.11 -26.97 -13.11
C SER A 120 -34.37 -26.58 -12.31
N GLU A 121 -35.02 -27.53 -11.63
CA GLU A 121 -36.31 -27.33 -10.96
C GLU A 121 -36.27 -27.63 -9.45
N GLU A 122 -35.23 -28.32 -8.97
CA GLU A 122 -35.14 -28.81 -7.60
C GLU A 122 -33.76 -28.53 -6.98
N TYR A 123 -33.75 -28.29 -5.67
CA TYR A 123 -32.55 -28.08 -4.87
C TYR A 123 -32.58 -28.92 -3.58
N PHE A 124 -31.43 -29.04 -2.91
CA PHE A 124 -31.30 -29.72 -1.63
C PHE A 124 -31.35 -28.71 -0.48
N LYS A 125 -32.30 -28.88 0.45
CA LYS A 125 -32.43 -27.99 1.61
C LYS A 125 -31.33 -28.18 2.65
N THR A 126 -30.71 -29.35 2.70
CA THR A 126 -29.66 -29.64 3.66
C THR A 126 -28.50 -30.33 2.95
N ILE A 127 -27.29 -29.81 3.17
CA ILE A 127 -26.05 -30.39 2.65
C ILE A 127 -25.12 -30.63 3.82
N LEU A 128 -24.73 -31.89 4.02
CA LEU A 128 -23.77 -32.29 5.04
C LEU A 128 -22.44 -32.61 4.37
N VAL A 129 -21.41 -31.85 4.72
CA VAL A 129 -20.06 -31.99 4.17
C VAL A 129 -19.17 -32.57 5.25
N THR A 130 -18.50 -33.67 4.93
CA THR A 130 -17.49 -34.29 5.77
C THR A 130 -16.16 -34.28 5.04
N ILE A 131 -15.16 -33.64 5.64
CA ILE A 131 -13.80 -33.53 5.10
C ILE A 131 -12.87 -34.26 6.05
N ARG A 132 -12.13 -35.23 5.55
CA ARG A 132 -11.14 -35.99 6.32
C ARG A 132 -9.74 -35.59 5.90
N PHE A 133 -8.99 -35.10 6.87
CA PHE A 133 -7.63 -34.64 6.67
C PHE A 133 -6.68 -35.83 6.67
N ASP A 134 -5.66 -35.76 5.81
CA ASP A 134 -4.55 -36.70 5.84
C ASP A 134 -3.75 -36.48 7.13
N GLY A 135 -3.54 -37.54 7.92
CA GLY A 135 -2.76 -37.48 9.16
C GLY A 135 -1.26 -37.26 8.96
N GLN A 136 -0.85 -36.71 7.81
CA GLN A 136 0.54 -36.40 7.47
C GLN A 136 1.06 -35.35 8.45
N ARG A 137 1.94 -35.76 9.37
CA ARG A 137 2.53 -34.86 10.36
C ARG A 137 3.68 -34.10 9.73
N GLN A 138 3.48 -32.81 9.47
CA GLN A 138 4.57 -31.88 9.18
C GLN A 138 4.97 -31.11 10.45
N SER A 139 6.12 -30.44 10.40
CA SER A 139 6.55 -29.54 11.47
C SER A 139 5.84 -28.19 11.32
N TYR A 140 4.95 -27.89 12.27
CA TYR A 140 4.20 -26.64 12.33
C TYR A 140 4.65 -25.76 13.49
N ARG A 141 4.29 -24.48 13.43
CA ARG A 141 4.45 -23.51 14.51
C ARG A 141 3.11 -22.84 14.83
N GLN A 142 3.10 -22.06 15.90
CA GLN A 142 1.97 -21.17 16.20
C GLN A 142 1.97 -19.96 15.27
N PRO A 143 0.80 -19.42 14.90
CA PRO A 143 0.68 -18.21 14.10
C PRO A 143 1.16 -17.00 14.91
N ASN A 144 1.71 -16.00 14.22
CA ASN A 144 1.92 -14.69 14.81
C ASN A 144 0.63 -13.85 14.80
N LYS A 145 0.64 -12.69 15.46
CA LYS A 145 -0.54 -11.82 15.60
C LYS A 145 -1.15 -11.40 14.24
N SER A 146 -0.30 -11.07 13.27
CA SER A 146 -0.73 -10.64 11.93
C SER A 146 -1.37 -11.79 11.14
N GLU A 147 -0.79 -13.00 11.25
CA GLU A 147 -1.32 -14.21 10.63
C GLU A 147 -2.69 -14.57 11.22
N SER A 148 -2.84 -14.53 12.55
CA SER A 148 -4.12 -14.78 13.20
C SER A 148 -5.19 -13.78 12.76
N LEU A 149 -4.89 -12.49 12.78
CA LEU A 149 -5.84 -11.45 12.37
C LEU A 149 -6.33 -11.63 10.91
N LEU A 150 -5.42 -12.02 10.02
CA LEU A 150 -5.71 -12.20 8.61
C LEU A 150 -6.46 -13.51 8.33
N LEU A 151 -6.05 -14.62 8.95
CA LEU A 151 -6.55 -15.95 8.61
C LEU A 151 -7.83 -16.33 9.36
N GLU A 152 -8.00 -15.90 10.62
CA GLU A 152 -9.15 -16.29 11.46
C GLU A 152 -10.50 -16.00 10.81
N ASN A 153 -10.64 -14.83 10.18
CA ASN A 153 -11.88 -14.44 9.50
C ASN A 153 -12.04 -15.02 8.09
N ASN A 154 -10.98 -15.60 7.52
CA ASN A 154 -10.95 -16.10 6.15
C ASN A 154 -11.00 -17.63 6.05
N ILE A 155 -10.68 -18.34 7.14
CA ILE A 155 -10.57 -19.80 7.19
C ILE A 155 -11.65 -20.35 8.12
N ILE A 156 -12.58 -21.14 7.58
CA ILE A 156 -13.74 -21.59 8.36
C ILE A 156 -13.39 -22.56 9.49
N ASN A 157 -12.33 -23.35 9.33
CA ASN A 157 -11.85 -24.35 10.28
C ASN A 157 -10.64 -23.82 11.09
N TRP A 158 -10.63 -22.52 11.37
CA TRP A 158 -9.49 -21.85 11.99
C TRP A 158 -9.09 -22.46 13.34
N ASN A 159 -10.05 -22.96 14.13
CA ASN A 159 -9.74 -23.55 15.44
C ASN A 159 -8.71 -24.68 15.31
N THR A 160 -8.82 -25.48 14.25
CA THR A 160 -7.82 -26.49 13.91
C THR A 160 -6.67 -25.93 13.07
N ALA A 161 -7.00 -25.22 11.99
CA ALA A 161 -6.03 -24.82 10.96
C ALA A 161 -4.91 -23.89 11.46
N GLN A 162 -5.14 -23.15 12.55
CA GLN A 162 -4.09 -22.36 13.21
C GLN A 162 -2.89 -23.22 13.68
N HIS A 163 -3.07 -24.53 13.83
CA HIS A 163 -2.00 -25.46 14.20
C HIS A 163 -1.24 -26.05 13.00
N TRP A 164 -1.58 -25.63 11.78
CA TRP A 164 -0.97 -26.09 10.53
C TRP A 164 -0.12 -25.04 9.82
N ILE A 165 0.29 -23.98 10.55
CA ILE A 165 1.19 -22.97 10.00
C ILE A 165 2.58 -23.57 9.84
N LYS A 166 3.08 -23.64 8.61
CA LYS A 166 4.42 -24.13 8.31
C LYS A 166 5.48 -23.24 8.94
N ILE A 167 6.59 -23.87 9.33
CA ILE A 167 7.78 -23.14 9.77
C ILE A 167 8.36 -22.41 8.55
N ASP A 168 8.49 -21.09 8.67
CA ASP A 168 9.12 -20.29 7.62
C ASP A 168 10.63 -20.55 7.63
N GLN A 169 11.15 -21.09 6.52
CA GLN A 169 12.59 -21.30 6.34
C GLN A 169 13.29 -20.04 5.79
N ARG A 170 12.56 -18.99 5.44
CA ARG A 170 13.12 -17.74 4.94
C ARG A 170 13.79 -16.99 6.08
N GLN A 171 15.11 -17.13 6.17
CA GLN A 171 15.90 -16.23 7.00
C GLN A 171 16.11 -14.92 6.23
N ALA A 172 15.33 -13.90 6.59
CA ALA A 172 15.70 -12.54 6.22
C ALA A 172 17.04 -12.24 6.92
N ARG A 173 18.11 -12.04 6.13
CA ARG A 173 19.37 -11.51 6.68
C ARG A 173 19.10 -10.11 7.21
N ARG A 174 18.89 -9.99 8.51
CA ARG A 174 18.81 -8.70 9.18
C ARG A 174 20.21 -8.35 9.63
N ILE A 175 20.74 -7.23 9.15
CA ILE A 175 21.90 -6.61 9.76
C ILE A 175 21.44 -6.15 11.14
N THR A 176 22.05 -6.70 12.19
CA THR A 176 21.77 -6.34 13.59
C THR A 176 22.84 -5.45 14.19
N GLU A 177 23.92 -5.22 13.44
CA GLU A 177 25.08 -4.43 13.87
C GLU A 177 25.08 -3.13 13.06
N TYR A 178 24.88 -2.02 13.75
CA TYR A 178 25.00 -0.67 13.19
C TYR A 178 26.30 -0.05 13.72
N PRO A 179 26.91 0.89 12.98
CA PRO A 179 28.01 1.70 13.50
C PRO A 179 27.63 2.31 14.85
N ILE A 180 28.54 2.18 15.82
CA ILE A 180 28.37 2.75 17.15
C ILE A 180 28.57 4.26 17.05
N GLY A 181 27.64 5.01 17.65
CA GLY A 181 27.68 6.45 17.64
C GLY A 181 26.32 7.07 17.95
N ARG A 182 26.26 8.39 17.79
CA ARG A 182 25.05 9.18 17.93
C ARG A 182 24.34 9.26 16.58
N TRP A 183 23.06 8.87 16.57
CA TRP A 183 22.21 8.86 15.39
C TRP A 183 21.13 9.93 15.50
N VAL A 184 21.00 10.77 14.48
CA VAL A 184 19.95 11.79 14.37
C VAL A 184 19.09 11.49 13.16
N ASN A 185 17.78 11.36 13.39
CA ASN A 185 16.79 11.28 12.32
C ASN A 185 16.30 12.68 11.96
N PHE A 186 16.21 12.96 10.67
CA PHE A 186 15.53 14.15 10.16
C PHE A 186 14.78 13.83 8.88
N LEU A 187 13.82 14.69 8.55
CA LEU A 187 12.90 14.48 7.43
C LEU A 187 13.15 15.52 6.33
N ILE A 188 12.94 15.11 5.09
CA ILE A 188 13.01 15.96 3.90
C ILE A 188 11.74 15.76 3.10
N ASP A 189 11.09 16.85 2.74
CA ASP A 189 9.87 16.90 1.94
C ASP A 189 10.17 16.99 0.43
N ASP A 190 11.12 17.86 0.05
CA ASP A 190 11.41 18.19 -1.34
C ASP A 190 12.80 17.75 -1.84
N ASP A 191 12.93 17.62 -3.15
CA ASP A 191 14.23 17.45 -3.80
C ASP A 191 15.02 18.76 -3.77
N GLY A 192 16.30 18.70 -3.39
CA GLY A 192 17.16 19.87 -3.46
C GLY A 192 18.42 19.79 -2.62
N MET A 193 19.19 20.88 -2.68
CA MET A 193 20.30 21.08 -1.76
C MET A 193 19.76 21.46 -0.39
N ALA A 194 20.14 20.69 0.62
CA ALA A 194 19.81 20.93 2.01
C ALA A 194 21.09 21.17 2.83
N SER A 195 20.95 21.82 3.97
CA SER A 195 22.05 22.03 4.90
C SER A 195 21.62 21.86 6.35
N ILE A 196 22.47 21.24 7.14
CA ILE A 196 22.34 21.11 8.60
C ILE A 196 23.43 21.97 9.23
N THR A 197 23.04 23.03 9.93
CA THR A 197 24.00 23.95 10.59
C THR A 197 24.37 23.46 11.99
N TYR A 198 25.50 23.93 12.50
CA TYR A 198 25.91 23.71 13.89
C TYR A 198 24.84 24.10 14.91
N GLU A 199 24.16 25.23 14.72
CA GLU A 199 23.13 25.72 15.65
C GLU A 199 21.93 24.76 15.69
N SER A 200 21.62 24.12 14.56
CA SER A 200 20.53 23.15 14.48
C SER A 200 20.88 21.87 15.25
N LEU A 201 22.11 21.36 15.11
CA LEU A 201 22.55 20.13 15.78
C LEU A 201 22.89 20.34 17.26
N SER A 202 23.49 21.47 17.64
CA SER A 202 23.86 21.77 19.04
C SER A 202 22.64 21.93 19.96
N SER A 203 21.44 22.10 19.38
CA SER A 203 20.18 22.08 20.14
C SER A 203 19.78 20.69 20.64
N ILE A 204 20.34 19.62 20.07
CA ILE A 204 19.98 18.22 20.36
C ILE A 204 21.17 17.34 20.75
N ILE A 205 22.40 17.73 20.40
CA ILE A 205 23.62 17.01 20.70
C ILE A 205 24.60 17.94 21.40
N ASP A 206 24.99 17.56 22.62
CA ASP A 206 26.04 18.23 23.37
C ASP A 206 27.44 17.89 22.81
N ASP A 207 28.41 18.77 23.08
CA ASP A 207 29.84 18.57 22.76
C ASP A 207 30.12 18.25 21.28
N LEU A 208 29.43 18.91 20.35
CA LEU A 208 29.69 18.76 18.91
C LEU A 208 31.06 19.30 18.50
N SER A 209 31.52 20.38 19.14
CA SER A 209 32.82 20.99 18.84
C SER A 209 34.02 20.16 19.29
N SER A 210 33.80 19.06 20.01
CA SER A 210 34.87 18.12 20.36
C SER A 210 34.97 16.93 19.41
N VAL A 211 34.14 16.87 18.36
CA VAL A 211 34.13 15.76 17.41
C VAL A 211 34.53 16.24 16.03
N ASP A 212 35.38 15.46 15.38
CA ASP A 212 35.84 15.74 14.03
C ASP A 212 34.71 15.56 12.99
N PRO A 213 34.22 16.64 12.33
CA PRO A 213 33.15 16.53 11.35
C PRO A 213 33.52 15.68 10.13
N ARG A 214 34.81 15.39 9.90
CA ARG A 214 35.29 14.48 8.83
C ARG A 214 34.73 13.06 8.99
N SER A 215 34.37 12.67 10.21
CA SER A 215 33.75 11.38 10.52
C SER A 215 32.23 11.32 10.26
N PHE A 216 31.58 12.47 10.09
CA PHE A 216 30.12 12.52 9.95
C PHE A 216 29.67 11.91 8.63
N SER A 217 28.58 11.14 8.71
CA SER A 217 28.00 10.41 7.58
C SER A 217 26.51 10.63 7.52
N ILE A 218 25.95 10.83 6.31
CA ILE A 218 24.49 10.86 6.12
C ILE A 218 24.06 9.63 5.34
N PHE A 219 23.03 8.96 5.86
CA PHE A 219 22.41 7.80 5.25
C PHE A 219 20.97 8.10 4.83
N MET A 220 20.60 7.55 3.68
CA MET A 220 19.25 7.53 3.16
C MET A 220 18.85 6.10 2.80
N SER A 221 17.59 5.88 2.45
CA SER A 221 17.21 4.63 1.78
C SER A 221 17.98 4.46 0.46
N ASN A 222 18.12 3.22 -0.01
CA ASN A 222 18.76 2.93 -1.30
C ASN A 222 18.07 3.63 -2.48
N GLU A 223 16.76 3.85 -2.37
CA GLU A 223 15.96 4.61 -3.33
C GLU A 223 16.06 6.14 -3.16
N LEU A 224 16.92 6.60 -2.24
CA LEU A 224 17.12 8.01 -1.87
C LEU A 224 15.81 8.69 -1.44
N GLY A 225 14.84 7.95 -0.91
CA GLY A 225 13.54 8.49 -0.49
C GLY A 225 12.37 8.20 -1.42
N ARG A 226 12.61 7.73 -2.65
CA ARG A 226 11.51 7.29 -3.51
C ARG A 226 10.93 5.97 -3.03
N ALA A 227 9.64 5.75 -3.33
CA ALA A 227 9.07 4.41 -3.15
C ALA A 227 9.69 3.44 -4.16
N ARG A 228 9.80 2.16 -3.77
CA ARG A 228 10.16 1.11 -4.71
C ARG A 228 9.07 0.89 -5.74
N THR A 229 9.48 0.44 -6.92
CA THR A 229 8.53 0.04 -7.96
C THR A 229 7.64 -1.11 -7.47
N GLN A 230 6.46 -1.27 -8.06
CA GLN A 230 5.55 -2.36 -7.74
C GLN A 230 5.93 -3.69 -8.43
N ALA A 231 7.11 -3.80 -9.03
CA ALA A 231 7.54 -5.03 -9.70
C ALA A 231 7.68 -6.19 -8.70
N LEU A 232 7.27 -7.38 -9.11
CA LEU A 232 7.33 -8.57 -8.26
C LEU A 232 8.77 -9.13 -8.24
N ASN A 233 9.13 -9.82 -7.15
CA ASN A 233 10.40 -10.53 -6.98
C ASN A 233 11.67 -9.65 -7.09
N GLN A 234 11.59 -8.38 -6.69
CA GLN A 234 12.77 -7.53 -6.58
C GLN A 234 13.69 -7.99 -5.44
N THR A 235 15.00 -7.89 -5.65
CA THR A 235 15.98 -8.01 -4.57
C THR A 235 15.76 -6.87 -3.58
N ILE A 236 15.78 -7.18 -2.28
CA ILE A 236 15.71 -6.17 -1.22
C ILE A 236 17.15 -5.69 -0.95
N PRO A 237 17.54 -4.47 -1.37
CA PRO A 237 18.85 -3.92 -1.04
C PRO A 237 18.95 -3.59 0.45
N GLU A 238 20.16 -3.24 0.88
CA GLU A 238 20.39 -2.72 2.23
C GLU A 238 19.52 -1.49 2.52
N ASN A 239 19.11 -1.36 3.78
CA ASN A 239 18.13 -0.35 4.16
C ASN A 239 18.71 1.07 4.12
N LEU A 240 19.98 1.22 4.51
CA LEU A 240 20.66 2.51 4.61
C LEU A 240 21.86 2.52 3.66
N MET A 241 21.91 3.53 2.80
CA MET A 241 23.00 3.82 1.89
C MET A 241 23.59 5.18 2.23
N GLU A 242 24.91 5.25 2.35
CA GLU A 242 25.62 6.49 2.61
C GLU A 242 25.68 7.38 1.36
N ILE A 243 25.26 8.64 1.53
CA ILE A 243 25.33 9.67 0.50
C ILE A 243 26.56 10.55 0.69
N GLY A 244 27.09 11.08 -0.41
CA GLY A 244 28.20 12.04 -0.34
C GLY A 244 27.74 13.37 0.22
N ILE A 245 28.48 13.89 1.19
CA ILE A 245 28.23 15.21 1.81
C ILE A 245 29.40 16.16 1.56
N MET A 246 29.17 17.45 1.75
CA MET A 246 30.20 18.47 1.87
C MET A 246 30.08 19.10 3.25
N VAL A 247 31.18 19.26 3.97
CA VAL A 247 31.15 20.00 5.24
C VAL A 247 31.94 21.29 5.07
N ASP A 248 31.23 22.41 5.14
CA ASP A 248 31.82 23.75 5.13
C ASP A 248 32.26 24.04 6.57
N GLY A 249 33.58 24.19 6.79
CA GLY A 249 34.18 24.39 8.11
C GLY A 249 35.12 23.29 8.61
N GLU A 250 35.12 22.09 8.00
CA GLU A 250 35.78 20.89 8.57
C GLU A 250 37.32 20.89 8.66
N ASN A 251 37.99 21.99 8.33
CA ASN A 251 39.45 22.05 8.17
C ASN A 251 40.23 21.98 9.48
N ASP A 252 39.65 22.45 10.58
CA ASP A 252 40.30 22.47 11.89
C ASP A 252 39.95 21.24 12.76
N GLY A 253 39.11 20.34 12.23
CA GLY A 253 38.66 19.14 12.94
C GLY A 253 37.69 19.44 14.09
N SER A 254 37.08 20.61 14.12
CA SER A 254 36.00 21.00 15.02
C SER A 254 34.72 21.20 14.21
N PHE A 255 33.56 20.87 14.77
CA PHE A 255 32.27 21.31 14.22
C PHE A 255 31.70 22.38 15.15
N ASP A 256 31.81 23.65 14.76
CA ASP A 256 31.46 24.80 15.58
C ASP A 256 30.65 25.89 14.85
N SER A 257 30.53 27.05 15.49
CA SER A 257 29.59 28.10 15.08
C SER A 257 29.95 28.65 13.70
N GLY A 258 29.06 28.44 12.72
CA GLY A 258 29.27 28.82 11.32
C GLY A 258 29.44 27.62 10.40
N ASP A 259 29.72 26.45 10.96
CA ASP A 259 29.88 25.21 10.18
C ASP A 259 28.54 24.63 9.77
N LYS A 260 28.55 23.90 8.65
CA LYS A 260 27.36 23.25 8.12
C LYS A 260 27.71 22.03 7.28
N ILE A 261 26.85 21.03 7.40
CA ILE A 261 26.82 19.87 6.52
C ILE A 261 25.87 20.19 5.37
N ILE A 262 26.33 20.03 4.13
CA ILE A 262 25.57 20.28 2.91
C ILE A 262 25.47 18.97 2.13
N PHE A 263 24.27 18.67 1.64
CA PHE A 263 24.01 17.45 0.89
C PHE A 263 22.82 17.64 -0.06
N TYR A 264 22.68 16.75 -1.04
CA TYR A 264 21.51 16.72 -1.91
C TYR A 264 20.47 15.76 -1.31
N GLY A 265 19.37 16.32 -0.82
CA GLY A 265 18.21 15.58 -0.34
C GLY A 265 17.25 15.28 -1.49
N ARG A 266 16.64 14.10 -1.45
CA ARG A 266 15.51 13.76 -2.32
C ARG A 266 14.27 13.55 -1.46
N GLY A 267 13.16 14.19 -1.85
CA GLY A 267 11.86 14.08 -1.20
C GLY A 267 11.23 12.69 -1.39
N SER A 268 10.00 12.50 -0.91
CA SER A 268 9.31 11.21 -1.12
C SER A 268 8.81 11.03 -2.56
N SER A 269 8.43 12.15 -3.20
CA SER A 269 8.02 12.27 -4.60
C SER A 269 8.89 13.30 -5.30
N GLY A 270 9.08 13.19 -6.61
CA GLY A 270 9.87 14.17 -7.35
C GLY A 270 10.15 13.77 -8.80
N PHE A 271 10.99 14.56 -9.46
CA PHE A 271 11.39 14.31 -10.84
C PHE A 271 12.69 13.52 -10.92
N ASP A 272 12.66 12.46 -11.74
CA ASP A 272 13.78 11.58 -11.97
C ASP A 272 14.22 11.69 -13.43
N VAL A 273 15.52 11.87 -13.66
CA VAL A 273 16.08 12.01 -15.00
C VAL A 273 16.66 10.66 -15.42
N ILE A 274 15.99 9.99 -16.35
CA ILE A 274 16.40 8.69 -16.90
C ILE A 274 16.82 8.91 -18.35
N GLY A 275 18.14 9.04 -18.57
CA GLY A 275 18.69 9.40 -19.87
C GLY A 275 18.27 10.82 -20.28
N SER A 276 17.44 10.92 -21.32
CA SER A 276 16.86 12.20 -21.79
C SER A 276 15.44 12.45 -21.30
N ASN A 277 14.86 11.51 -20.54
CA ASN A 277 13.47 11.61 -20.09
C ASN A 277 13.41 12.15 -18.67
N VAL A 278 12.47 13.06 -18.43
CA VAL A 278 12.11 13.52 -17.09
C VAL A 278 10.81 12.83 -16.71
N GLU A 279 10.85 12.01 -15.67
CA GLU A 279 9.71 11.24 -15.20
C GLU A 279 9.32 11.68 -13.79
N TRP A 280 8.03 11.90 -13.57
CA TRP A 280 7.51 12.16 -12.24
C TRP A 280 7.31 10.85 -11.48
N HIS A 281 7.94 10.72 -10.32
CA HIS A 281 7.77 9.59 -9.42
C HIS A 281 6.87 9.99 -8.26
N GLN A 282 5.60 9.56 -8.30
CA GLN A 282 4.63 9.78 -7.22
C GLN A 282 4.73 8.69 -6.16
N ASN A 283 4.85 9.09 -4.90
CA ASN A 283 4.80 8.20 -3.74
C ASN A 283 3.45 8.30 -3.02
N VAL A 284 2.75 7.17 -2.94
CA VAL A 284 1.41 7.05 -2.32
C VAL A 284 1.45 6.52 -0.89
N TYR A 285 2.64 6.30 -0.33
CA TYR A 285 2.82 5.65 0.97
C TYR A 285 3.31 6.61 2.05
N PHE A 286 4.08 7.63 1.67
CA PHE A 286 4.62 8.63 2.58
C PHE A 286 4.95 9.95 1.86
N THR A 287 4.89 11.06 2.59
CA THR A 287 5.08 12.42 2.08
C THR A 287 6.44 13.03 2.41
N GLU A 288 7.20 12.37 3.28
CA GLU A 288 8.51 12.84 3.75
C GLU A 288 9.50 11.68 3.73
N ASN A 289 10.72 11.96 3.26
CA ASN A 289 11.82 11.01 3.27
C ASN A 289 12.59 11.09 4.59
N SER A 290 12.90 9.94 5.18
CA SER A 290 13.67 9.86 6.42
C SER A 290 15.16 9.68 6.13
N CYS A 291 15.94 10.58 6.72
CA CYS A 291 17.40 10.63 6.63
C CYS A 291 18.02 10.43 8.01
N TRP A 292 19.24 9.94 8.01
CA TRP A 292 19.95 9.60 9.23
C TRP A 292 21.36 10.20 9.20
N LEU A 293 21.66 11.11 10.12
CA LEU A 293 23.02 11.55 10.38
C LEU A 293 23.63 10.63 11.44
N LEU A 294 24.82 10.11 11.14
CA LEU A 294 25.68 9.38 12.07
C LEU A 294 26.85 10.27 12.46
N ILE A 295 27.04 10.41 13.76
CA ILE A 295 28.25 10.93 14.39
C ILE A 295 28.88 9.74 15.13
N PRO A 296 29.88 9.07 14.54
CA PRO A 296 30.45 7.85 15.10
C PRO A 296 31.24 8.15 16.38
N ASP A 297 31.32 7.16 17.27
CA ASP A 297 32.21 7.25 18.46
C ASP A 297 33.69 7.03 18.07
N ASP A 298 33.92 6.35 16.94
CA ASP A 298 35.25 6.13 16.34
C ASP A 298 35.48 7.12 15.19
N GLU A 299 36.31 8.13 15.45
CA GLU A 299 36.64 9.19 14.50
C GLU A 299 37.63 8.75 13.41
N GLU A 300 38.20 7.52 13.48
CA GLU A 300 39.01 6.97 12.39
C GLU A 300 38.17 6.64 11.15
N VAL A 301 36.86 6.44 11.33
CA VAL A 301 35.92 6.19 10.24
C VAL A 301 35.55 7.51 9.57
N GLN A 302 36.07 7.74 8.37
CA GLN A 302 35.73 8.91 7.58
C GLN A 302 34.40 8.73 6.85
N GLY A 303 33.55 9.75 6.92
CA GLY A 303 32.30 9.78 6.17
C GLY A 303 32.51 10.17 4.72
N LYS A 304 31.62 9.70 3.85
CA LYS A 304 31.70 9.88 2.40
C LYS A 304 31.55 11.35 1.99
N ARG A 305 32.54 11.86 1.27
CA ARG A 305 32.51 13.22 0.70
C ARG A 305 32.08 13.24 -0.75
N ILE A 306 31.57 14.38 -1.21
CA ILE A 306 31.40 14.62 -2.65
C ILE A 306 32.78 14.75 -3.31
N ASP A 307 32.94 14.11 -4.48
CA ASP A 307 34.18 14.23 -5.24
C ASP A 307 34.22 15.58 -5.97
N PRO A 308 35.38 16.28 -5.97
CA PRO A 308 35.55 17.46 -6.79
C PRO A 308 35.48 17.07 -8.28
N ALA A 309 34.68 17.79 -9.05
CA ALA A 309 34.60 17.63 -10.50
C ALA A 309 35.43 18.71 -11.20
N ASP A 310 36.30 18.29 -12.12
CA ASP A 310 37.04 19.22 -12.98
C ASP A 310 36.08 19.96 -13.91
N GLN A 311 36.20 21.27 -13.95
CA GLN A 311 35.47 22.08 -14.92
C GLN A 311 35.96 21.77 -16.34
N PRO A 312 35.07 21.54 -17.31
CA PRO A 312 35.48 21.27 -18.68
C PRO A 312 36.22 22.48 -19.28
N THR A 313 37.42 22.25 -19.83
CA THR A 313 38.24 23.31 -20.46
C THR A 313 37.66 23.83 -21.78
N THR A 314 36.78 23.06 -22.41
CA THR A 314 36.09 23.41 -23.66
C THR A 314 34.65 22.91 -23.59
N GLY A 315 33.70 23.73 -24.00
CA GLY A 315 32.29 23.35 -24.04
C GLY A 315 31.44 24.38 -24.77
N THR A 316 30.27 23.95 -25.22
CA THR A 316 29.24 24.86 -25.72
C THR A 316 28.50 25.45 -24.54
N LEU A 317 28.45 26.77 -24.43
CA LEU A 317 27.64 27.44 -23.41
C LEU A 317 26.17 27.13 -23.69
N MET A 318 25.51 26.42 -22.77
CA MET A 318 24.06 26.24 -22.82
C MET A 318 23.40 27.39 -22.07
N GLU A 319 22.59 28.18 -22.76
CA GLU A 319 21.81 29.27 -22.18
C GLU A 319 20.35 28.85 -21.90
N TYR A 320 20.08 27.56 -21.78
CA TYR A 320 18.77 27.02 -21.42
C TYR A 320 18.95 25.70 -20.69
N GLY A 321 17.96 25.35 -19.88
CA GLY A 321 17.87 24.07 -19.19
C GLY A 321 16.46 23.53 -19.26
N ILE A 322 16.27 22.31 -18.75
CA ILE A 322 14.95 21.71 -18.62
C ILE A 322 14.38 22.12 -17.25
N SER A 323 13.16 22.64 -17.26
CA SER A 323 12.37 22.84 -16.05
C SER A 323 11.12 21.98 -16.17
N SER A 324 10.73 21.33 -15.08
CA SER A 324 9.55 20.47 -15.03
C SER A 324 8.66 20.88 -13.88
N PHE A 325 7.36 20.72 -14.07
CA PHE A 325 6.34 21.03 -13.08
C PHE A 325 5.32 19.90 -13.07
N HIS A 326 4.94 19.47 -11.88
CA HIS A 326 3.93 18.45 -11.68
C HIS A 326 2.86 18.97 -10.72
N HIS A 327 1.61 18.61 -10.98
CA HIS A 327 0.49 18.92 -10.11
C HIS A 327 -0.50 17.76 -10.08
N GLU A 328 -0.62 17.15 -8.91
CA GLU A 328 -1.60 16.12 -8.56
C GLU A 328 -1.90 16.26 -7.06
N THR A 329 -3.11 15.89 -6.63
CA THR A 329 -3.55 16.10 -5.23
C THR A 329 -3.98 14.82 -4.53
N ASP A 330 -4.12 13.70 -5.24
CA ASP A 330 -4.41 12.36 -4.70
C ASP A 330 -5.51 12.32 -3.60
N LEU A 331 -6.65 12.97 -3.84
CA LEU A 331 -7.70 13.14 -2.82
C LEU A 331 -8.70 11.98 -2.76
N ILE A 332 -8.99 11.33 -3.89
CA ILE A 332 -10.11 10.39 -4.02
C ILE A 332 -9.63 9.08 -4.64
N ASN A 333 -9.85 7.95 -3.95
CA ASN A 333 -9.79 6.61 -4.53
C ASN A 333 -11.20 6.16 -4.88
N LEU A 334 -11.53 6.15 -6.18
CA LEU A 334 -12.90 5.92 -6.66
C LEU A 334 -13.45 4.53 -6.30
N GLU A 335 -12.59 3.51 -6.28
CA GLU A 335 -12.97 2.12 -6.03
C GLU A 335 -12.71 1.68 -4.59
N ALA A 336 -12.27 2.61 -3.73
CA ALA A 336 -11.71 2.34 -2.40
C ALA A 336 -10.70 1.15 -2.40
N SER A 337 -10.00 0.96 -3.51
CA SER A 337 -9.10 -0.18 -3.74
C SER A 337 -7.97 0.19 -4.71
N GLY A 338 -6.87 -0.54 -4.63
CA GLY A 338 -5.67 -0.27 -5.43
C GLY A 338 -4.96 1.04 -5.05
N THR A 339 -4.04 1.48 -5.91
CA THR A 339 -3.19 2.66 -5.69
C THR A 339 -3.55 3.83 -6.60
N ARG A 340 -4.73 3.81 -7.22
CA ARG A 340 -5.17 4.89 -8.11
C ARG A 340 -5.94 5.94 -7.32
N TRP A 341 -5.35 7.11 -7.22
CA TRP A 341 -5.94 8.27 -6.61
C TRP A 341 -6.15 9.35 -7.68
N VAL A 342 -7.15 10.20 -7.49
CA VAL A 342 -7.43 11.33 -8.36
C VAL A 342 -7.68 12.58 -7.54
N GLY A 343 -7.46 13.75 -8.14
CA GLY A 343 -7.75 15.03 -7.51
C GLY A 343 -9.24 15.37 -7.43
N SER A 344 -9.52 16.63 -7.14
CA SER A 344 -10.87 17.17 -7.06
C SER A 344 -11.69 16.91 -8.34
N PRO A 345 -12.97 16.54 -8.23
CA PRO A 345 -13.81 16.29 -9.39
C PRO A 345 -14.13 17.59 -10.15
N VAL A 346 -14.06 17.54 -11.48
CA VAL A 346 -14.58 18.60 -12.35
C VAL A 346 -16.03 18.26 -12.71
N LEU A 347 -16.98 18.96 -12.07
CA LEU A 347 -18.41 18.77 -12.31
C LEU A 347 -18.81 19.19 -13.73
N ALA A 348 -19.92 18.64 -14.23
CA ALA A 348 -20.46 19.00 -15.55
C ALA A 348 -20.73 20.52 -15.63
N GLY A 349 -20.16 21.17 -16.66
CA GLY A 349 -20.22 22.62 -16.84
C GLY A 349 -19.26 23.43 -15.95
N GLY A 350 -18.52 22.76 -15.07
CA GLY A 350 -17.47 23.38 -14.26
C GLY A 350 -16.12 23.44 -14.97
N SER A 351 -15.19 24.16 -14.37
CA SER A 351 -13.79 24.24 -14.80
C SER A 351 -12.86 24.25 -13.59
N GLN A 352 -11.63 23.79 -13.80
CA GLN A 352 -10.56 23.83 -12.80
C GLN A 352 -9.33 24.46 -13.44
N ALA A 353 -8.80 25.50 -12.80
CA ALA A 353 -7.58 26.16 -13.24
C ALA A 353 -6.38 25.60 -12.45
N ILE A 354 -5.35 25.18 -13.17
CA ILE A 354 -4.04 24.84 -12.60
C ILE A 354 -3.10 25.96 -13.00
N ILE A 355 -2.63 26.72 -12.01
CA ILE A 355 -1.69 27.82 -12.22
C ILE A 355 -0.29 27.27 -11.97
N THR A 356 0.59 27.44 -12.94
CA THR A 356 1.99 27.03 -12.85
C THR A 356 2.90 28.19 -13.19
N SER A 357 4.06 28.25 -12.54
CA SER A 357 5.13 29.18 -12.85
C SER A 357 6.40 28.40 -13.16
N LEU A 358 6.92 28.55 -14.38
CA LEU A 358 8.23 28.04 -14.75
C LEU A 358 9.26 29.16 -14.51
N PRO A 359 10.37 28.89 -13.80
CA PRO A 359 11.43 29.86 -13.61
C PRO A 359 12.13 30.14 -14.94
N SER A 360 12.29 31.43 -15.28
CA SER A 360 13.11 31.90 -16.42
C SER A 360 12.78 31.25 -17.78
N PRO A 361 11.53 31.32 -18.28
CA PRO A 361 11.16 30.71 -19.55
C PRO A 361 11.92 31.37 -20.71
N LYS A 362 12.54 30.56 -21.58
CA LYS A 362 13.23 31.03 -22.78
C LYS A 362 12.28 31.02 -23.97
N SER A 363 12.22 32.11 -24.74
CA SER A 363 11.42 32.15 -25.97
C SER A 363 12.02 31.25 -27.05
N GLY A 364 11.16 30.64 -27.87
CA GLY A 364 11.58 29.78 -28.99
C GLY A 364 11.99 28.36 -28.59
N VAL A 365 11.72 27.93 -27.35
CA VAL A 365 11.88 26.53 -26.90
C VAL A 365 10.52 25.83 -26.84
N ASP A 366 10.51 24.52 -27.06
CA ASP A 366 9.30 23.72 -26.99
C ASP A 366 8.84 23.50 -25.55
N VAL A 367 7.52 23.46 -25.35
CA VAL A 367 6.87 23.09 -24.08
C VAL A 367 6.06 21.83 -24.32
N SER A 368 6.24 20.82 -23.47
CA SER A 368 5.45 19.60 -23.47
C SER A 368 4.50 19.59 -22.28
N VAL A 369 3.23 19.29 -22.53
CA VAL A 369 2.20 19.16 -21.50
C VAL A 369 1.60 17.77 -21.56
N LYS A 370 1.61 17.07 -20.43
CA LYS A 370 0.94 15.78 -20.25
C LYS A 370 -0.18 15.94 -19.23
N ALA A 371 -1.40 15.57 -19.61
CA ALA A 371 -2.56 15.59 -18.73
C ALA A 371 -3.24 14.22 -18.72
N HIS A 372 -3.59 13.73 -17.54
CA HIS A 372 -4.42 12.53 -17.38
C HIS A 372 -5.73 12.95 -16.72
N LEU A 373 -6.84 12.57 -17.36
CA LEU A 373 -8.18 12.81 -16.85
C LEU A 373 -8.88 11.47 -16.71
N LEU A 374 -9.63 11.31 -15.63
CA LEU A 374 -10.45 10.14 -15.39
C LEU A 374 -11.92 10.53 -15.39
N GLY A 375 -12.64 10.11 -16.43
CA GLY A 375 -14.09 10.21 -16.46
C GLY A 375 -14.70 9.20 -15.50
N HIS A 376 -15.62 9.66 -14.65
CA HIS A 376 -16.46 8.81 -13.82
C HIS A 376 -17.91 9.28 -13.97
N SER A 377 -18.83 8.36 -14.24
CA SER A 377 -20.27 8.64 -14.30
C SER A 377 -21.02 7.72 -13.36
N LEU A 378 -22.05 8.27 -12.73
CA LEU A 378 -23.01 7.51 -11.93
C LEU A 378 -23.99 6.69 -12.78
N SER A 379 -24.02 6.89 -14.10
CA SER A 379 -24.81 6.09 -15.03
C SER A 379 -23.92 5.51 -16.14
N GLU A 380 -24.12 4.22 -16.44
CA GLU A 380 -23.30 3.48 -17.42
C GLU A 380 -23.42 4.01 -18.86
N THR A 381 -24.35 4.93 -19.13
CA THR A 381 -24.70 5.37 -20.48
C THR A 381 -24.19 6.75 -20.87
N SER A 382 -23.48 7.48 -20.00
CA SER A 382 -23.02 8.85 -20.31
C SER A 382 -21.51 8.94 -20.50
N ASN A 383 -21.07 9.47 -21.64
CA ASN A 383 -19.67 9.80 -21.89
C ASN A 383 -19.26 11.09 -21.17
N ALA A 384 -18.11 11.07 -20.50
CA ALA A 384 -17.49 12.27 -19.96
C ALA A 384 -16.60 12.90 -21.04
N ASN A 385 -16.94 14.12 -21.47
CA ASN A 385 -16.14 14.91 -22.41
C ASN A 385 -15.46 16.06 -21.67
N HIS A 386 -14.16 16.22 -21.85
CA HIS A 386 -13.37 17.29 -21.25
C HIS A 386 -12.69 18.13 -22.33
N MET A 387 -12.53 19.42 -22.06
CA MET A 387 -11.75 20.34 -22.90
C MET A 387 -10.60 20.90 -22.06
N ILE A 388 -9.38 20.79 -22.59
CA ILE A 388 -8.18 21.37 -21.98
C ILE A 388 -7.78 22.57 -22.83
N SER A 389 -7.55 23.71 -22.18
CA SER A 389 -7.03 24.93 -22.80
C SER A 389 -5.80 25.40 -22.06
N LEU A 390 -4.72 25.66 -22.80
CA LEU A 390 -3.46 26.16 -22.25
C LEU A 390 -3.30 27.63 -22.62
N HIS A 391 -3.00 28.45 -21.62
CA HIS A 391 -2.82 29.90 -21.78
C HIS A 391 -1.44 30.28 -21.23
N HIS A 392 -0.74 31.20 -21.91
CA HIS A 392 0.57 31.71 -21.51
C HIS A 392 0.59 33.23 -21.60
N GLY A 393 0.83 33.91 -20.47
CA GLY A 393 0.55 35.33 -20.34
C GLY A 393 -0.97 35.59 -20.24
N SER A 394 -1.34 36.58 -19.43
CA SER A 394 -2.73 36.96 -19.12
C SER A 394 -3.66 37.06 -20.32
#